data_AF-A0A0F9HTA7-F1
#
_entry.id   AF-A0A0F9HTA7-F1
#
_cell.length_a   1.000
_cell.length_b   1.000
_cell.length_c   1.000
_cell.angle_alpha   90.00
_cell.angle_beta   90.00
_cell.angle_gamma   90.00
#
_symmetry.space_group_name_H-M   'P 1'
#
loop_
_entity.id
_entity.type
_entity.pdbx_description
1 polymer ?
#
loop_
_entity_poly.entity_id
_entity_poly.type
_entity_poly.pdbx_seq_one_letter_code
_entity_poly.pdbx_strand_id
1 'polypeptide(L)'
;MKITSKFNNLKNKEVETKINKATKRGLEDVVVDIANDAIKGSPIDTGNNRRSIKFEVGPGKPVATKELQGAIYSTSGYGGYLETGTVNMAAQPYFKPALDKNIKKLPEGIKAELR
;
A
#
# COMPACT_ATOMS: atom_id res chain seq x y z
N MET A 1 36.72 -28.41 4.57
CA MET A 1 36.08 -27.42 5.46
C MET A 1 34.58 -27.44 5.18
N LYS A 2 33.77 -28.10 6.04
CA LYS A 2 32.31 -28.20 5.85
C LYS A 2 31.67 -27.03 6.58
N ILE A 3 31.23 -26.02 5.85
CA ILE A 3 30.36 -24.97 6.39
C ILE A 3 28.93 -25.51 6.30
N THR A 4 28.52 -26.24 7.34
CA THR A 4 27.11 -26.61 7.53
C THR A 4 26.39 -25.39 8.09
N SER A 5 25.86 -24.53 7.21
CA SER A 5 24.92 -23.49 7.63
C SER A 5 23.62 -24.18 8.06
N LYS A 6 23.44 -24.35 9.38
CA LYS A 6 22.16 -24.75 9.97
C LYS A 6 21.14 -23.62 9.78
N PHE A 7 20.52 -23.53 8.60
CA PHE A 7 19.22 -22.87 8.47
C PHE A 7 18.10 -23.85 8.85
N ASN A 8 18.20 -24.49 10.00
CA ASN A 8 17.12 -25.32 10.55
C ASN A 8 16.39 -24.48 11.61
N ASN A 9 15.17 -24.06 11.28
CA ASN A 9 14.20 -23.28 12.08
C ASN A 9 14.20 -21.74 11.97
N LEU A 10 13.87 -21.22 10.78
CA LEU A 10 13.19 -19.91 10.67
C LEU A 10 11.76 -19.92 11.29
N LYS A 11 11.26 -21.08 11.75
CA LYS A 11 10.00 -21.24 12.48
C LYS A 11 10.11 -20.93 13.98
N ASN A 12 10.76 -19.82 14.35
CA ASN A 12 10.62 -19.28 15.69
C ASN A 12 9.47 -18.27 15.63
N LYS A 13 8.34 -18.58 16.29
CA LYS A 13 7.14 -17.70 16.30
C LYS A 13 7.47 -16.25 16.65
N GLU A 14 8.49 -16.03 17.48
CA GLU A 14 8.99 -14.70 17.83
C GLU A 14 9.61 -13.95 16.65
N VAL A 15 10.39 -14.64 15.81
CA VAL A 15 11.00 -14.07 14.60
C VAL A 15 9.93 -13.77 13.56
N GLU A 16 8.99 -14.70 13.34
CA GLU A 16 7.84 -14.47 12.45
C GLU A 16 6.99 -13.30 12.91
N THR A 17 6.72 -13.18 14.21
CA THR A 17 5.96 -12.06 14.79
C THR A 17 6.70 -10.74 14.60
N LYS A 18 8.01 -10.72 14.81
CA LYS A 18 8.83 -9.52 14.61
C LYS A 18 8.85 -9.10 13.14
N ILE A 19 9.01 -10.05 12.22
CA ILE A 19 8.96 -9.80 10.77
C ILE A 19 7.57 -9.31 10.35
N ASN A 20 6.50 -9.95 10.78
CA ASN A 20 5.14 -9.53 10.43
C ASN A 20 4.83 -8.14 10.97
N LYS A 21 5.27 -7.81 12.19
CA LYS A 21 5.11 -6.48 12.78
C LYS A 21 5.86 -5.42 11.98
N ALA A 22 7.14 -5.66 11.65
CA ALA A 22 7.93 -4.75 10.83
C ALA A 22 7.35 -4.60 9.42
N THR A 23 6.87 -5.70 8.84
CA THR A 23 6.22 -5.72 7.52
C THR A 23 4.95 -4.89 7.53
N LYS A 24 4.11 -5.05 8.56
CA LYS A 24 2.88 -4.27 8.72
C LYS A 24 3.17 -2.78 8.81
N ARG A 25 4.16 -2.36 9.60
CA ARG A 25 4.53 -0.93 9.73
C ARG A 25 5.09 -0.35 8.44
N GLY A 26 6.03 -1.05 7.80
CA GLY A 26 6.54 -0.62 6.49
C GLY A 26 5.43 -0.54 5.43
N LEU A 27 4.44 -1.44 5.50
CA LEU A 27 3.25 -1.39 4.65
C LEU A 27 2.35 -0.19 4.99
N GLU A 28 2.12 0.11 6.27
CA GLU A 28 1.38 1.30 6.70
C GLU A 28 2.00 2.59 6.16
N ASP A 29 3.31 2.76 6.30
CA ASP A 29 4.02 3.94 5.81
C ASP A 29 3.90 4.10 4.28
N VAL A 30 4.14 3.02 3.54
CA VAL A 30 4.06 3.05 2.08
C VAL A 30 2.64 3.30 1.60
N VAL A 31 1.63 2.71 2.25
CA VAL A 31 0.22 2.93 1.92
C VAL A 31 -0.17 4.38 2.16
N VAL A 32 0.29 4.99 3.25
CA VAL A 32 0.08 6.42 3.54
C VAL A 32 0.74 7.29 2.46
N ASP A 33 1.97 6.97 2.07
CA ASP A 33 2.69 7.68 1.00
C ASP A 33 1.95 7.59 -0.35
N ILE A 34 1.50 6.38 -0.74
CA ILE A 34 0.73 6.19 -1.98
C ILE A 34 -0.58 6.97 -1.89
N ALA A 35 -1.30 6.92 -0.77
CA ALA A 35 -2.56 7.64 -0.60
C ALA A 35 -2.35 9.16 -0.71
N ASN A 36 -1.30 9.70 -0.09
CA ASN A 36 -0.96 11.12 -0.18
C ASN A 36 -0.63 11.54 -1.61
N ASP A 37 0.13 10.74 -2.35
CA ASP A 37 0.45 11.02 -3.74
C ASP A 37 -0.78 10.86 -4.65
N ALA A 38 -1.66 9.89 -4.39
CA ALA A 38 -2.93 9.73 -5.10
C ALA A 38 -3.88 10.92 -4.85
N ILE A 39 -3.95 11.43 -3.62
CA ILE A 39 -4.71 12.65 -3.28
C ILE A 39 -4.15 13.85 -4.03
N LYS A 40 -2.84 14.02 -4.08
CA LYS A 40 -2.20 15.13 -4.83
C LYS A 40 -2.36 14.98 -6.34
N GLY A 41 -2.31 13.76 -6.86
CA GLY A 41 -2.44 13.46 -8.28
C GLY A 41 -3.88 13.46 -8.78
N SER A 42 -4.86 13.28 -7.89
CA SER A 42 -6.27 13.24 -8.28
C SER A 42 -6.68 14.55 -8.98
N PRO A 43 -7.40 14.46 -10.10
CA PRO A 43 -7.95 15.61 -10.81
C PRO A 43 -8.76 16.54 -9.89
N ILE A 44 -8.63 17.85 -10.12
CA ILE A 44 -9.34 18.89 -9.38
C ILE A 44 -10.43 19.44 -10.27
N ASP A 45 -11.66 19.03 -9.97
CA ASP A 45 -12.85 19.75 -10.40
C ASP A 45 -13.43 20.48 -9.18
N THR A 46 -14.19 19.77 -8.33
CA THR A 46 -14.69 20.28 -7.04
C THR A 46 -13.84 19.85 -5.83
N GLY A 47 -12.85 18.98 -6.05
CA GLY A 47 -12.05 18.36 -4.98
C GLY A 47 -12.77 17.25 -4.21
N ASN A 48 -13.99 16.89 -4.58
CA ASN A 48 -14.76 15.81 -3.95
C ASN A 48 -14.01 14.46 -4.02
N ASN A 49 -13.47 14.09 -5.20
CA ASN A 49 -12.71 12.85 -5.36
C ASN A 49 -11.45 12.79 -4.49
N ARG A 50 -10.77 13.92 -4.28
CA ARG A 50 -9.60 13.98 -3.39
C ARG A 50 -9.97 13.63 -1.96
N ARG A 51 -11.10 14.15 -1.48
CA ARG A 51 -11.57 13.94 -0.10
C ARG A 51 -12.13 12.54 0.12
N SER A 52 -12.55 11.86 -0.95
CA SER A 52 -13.08 10.50 -0.91
C SER A 52 -12.01 9.40 -1.01
N ILE A 53 -10.74 9.74 -1.26
CA ILE A 53 -9.66 8.76 -1.22
C ILE A 53 -9.43 8.34 0.23
N LYS A 54 -9.55 7.05 0.47
CA LYS A 54 -9.34 6.39 1.76
C LYS A 54 -8.28 5.31 1.60
N PHE A 55 -7.65 4.97 2.72
CA PHE A 55 -6.69 3.88 2.79
C PHE A 55 -6.89 3.09 4.07
N GLU A 56 -6.58 1.80 4.00
CA GLU A 56 -6.75 0.85 5.08
C GLU A 56 -5.60 -0.16 5.06
N VAL A 57 -5.12 -0.56 6.24
CA VAL A 57 -4.05 -1.56 6.38
C VAL A 57 -4.36 -2.54 7.49
N GLY A 58 -4.07 -3.81 7.23
CA GLY A 58 -4.21 -4.90 8.21
C GLY A 58 -5.59 -5.55 8.20
N PRO A 59 -5.83 -6.50 9.11
CA PRO A 59 -7.03 -7.32 9.11
C PRO A 59 -8.21 -6.61 9.78
N GLY A 60 -9.44 -7.01 9.44
CA GLY A 60 -10.66 -6.48 10.06
C GLY A 60 -11.14 -5.14 9.49
N LYS A 61 -10.59 -4.71 8.34
CA LYS A 61 -11.09 -3.58 7.58
C LYS A 61 -12.00 -4.06 6.44
N PRO A 62 -12.95 -3.22 5.97
CA PRO A 62 -13.86 -3.58 4.88
C PRO A 62 -13.13 -3.93 3.58
N VAL A 63 -11.97 -3.33 3.30
CA VAL A 63 -11.22 -3.57 2.05
C VAL A 63 -9.91 -4.33 2.29
N ALA A 64 -9.15 -3.97 3.33
CA ALA A 64 -7.98 -4.75 3.77
C ALA A 64 -8.42 -5.87 4.73
N THR A 65 -8.51 -7.10 4.24
CA THR A 65 -9.03 -8.23 5.03
C THR A 65 -7.93 -9.11 5.62
N LYS A 66 -6.74 -9.11 5.03
CA LYS A 66 -5.58 -9.91 5.46
C LYS A 66 -4.62 -9.11 6.33
N GLU A 67 -3.83 -9.81 7.14
CA GLU A 67 -2.86 -9.20 8.06
C GLU A 67 -1.81 -8.31 7.38
N LEU A 68 -1.38 -8.70 6.18
CA LEU A 68 -0.35 -7.99 5.40
C LEU A 68 -0.96 -7.47 4.08
N GLN A 69 -2.06 -6.74 4.20
CA GLN A 69 -2.72 -6.11 3.07
C GLN A 69 -2.93 -4.63 3.33
N GLY A 70 -2.59 -3.82 2.32
CA GLY A 70 -2.92 -2.42 2.24
C GLY A 70 -3.90 -2.22 1.10
N ALA A 71 -4.92 -1.41 1.32
CA ALA A 71 -5.91 -1.04 0.33
C ALA A 71 -6.01 0.48 0.25
N ILE A 72 -6.08 1.01 -0.97
CA ILE A 72 -6.28 2.42 -1.25
C ILE A 72 -7.37 2.49 -2.30
N TYR A 73 -8.41 3.27 -2.02
CA TYR A 73 -9.61 3.30 -2.85
C TYR A 73 -10.30 4.65 -2.76
N SER A 74 -11.12 4.96 -3.76
CA SER A 74 -11.98 6.16 -3.75
C SER A 74 -13.42 5.77 -3.43
N THR A 75 -14.05 6.48 -2.50
CA THR A 75 -15.47 6.30 -2.15
C THR A 75 -16.42 7.19 -2.97
N SER A 76 -15.91 7.94 -3.97
CA SER A 76 -16.72 8.85 -4.78
C SER A 76 -17.60 8.15 -5.81
N GLY A 77 -17.37 6.86 -6.08
CA GLY A 77 -18.03 6.09 -7.13
C GLY A 77 -17.47 6.35 -8.53
N TYR A 78 -16.95 7.55 -8.81
CA TYR A 78 -16.40 7.90 -10.13
C TYR A 78 -14.86 7.91 -10.20
N GLY A 79 -14.16 7.69 -9.08
CA GLY A 79 -12.70 7.61 -9.07
C GLY A 79 -12.14 6.52 -10.00
N GLY A 80 -12.86 5.40 -10.17
CA GLY A 80 -12.47 4.36 -11.13
C GLY A 80 -12.54 4.84 -12.58
N TYR A 81 -13.56 5.61 -12.94
CA TYR A 81 -13.68 6.20 -14.28
C TYR A 81 -12.59 7.22 -14.58
N LEU A 82 -12.14 7.97 -13.57
CA LEU A 82 -10.98 8.85 -13.71
C LEU A 82 -9.72 8.04 -14.01
N GLU A 83 -9.58 6.86 -13.41
CA GLU A 83 -8.37 6.05 -13.57
C GLU A 83 -8.29 5.34 -14.93
N THR A 84 -9.40 4.84 -15.44
CA THR A 84 -9.44 4.08 -16.71
C THR A 84 -9.95 4.87 -17.90
N GLY A 85 -10.56 6.03 -17.66
CA GLY A 85 -11.33 6.75 -18.67
C GLY A 85 -12.68 6.09 -18.94
N THR A 86 -13.47 6.75 -19.79
CA THR A 86 -14.75 6.28 -20.32
C THR A 86 -14.83 6.59 -21.82
N VAL A 87 -15.89 6.15 -22.49
CA VAL A 87 -16.15 6.47 -23.90
C VAL A 87 -16.11 7.99 -24.17
N ASN A 88 -16.53 8.81 -23.19
CA ASN A 88 -16.66 10.26 -23.32
C ASN A 88 -15.54 11.04 -22.61
N MET A 89 -14.58 10.37 -21.96
CA MET A 89 -13.57 11.03 -21.13
C MET A 89 -12.25 10.25 -21.15
N ALA A 90 -11.15 10.93 -21.48
CA ALA A 90 -9.82 10.34 -21.39
C ALA A 90 -9.45 9.96 -19.93
N ALA A 91 -8.63 8.91 -19.78
CA ALA A 91 -8.11 8.51 -18.48
C ALA A 91 -7.19 9.59 -17.90
N GLN A 92 -7.35 9.87 -16.61
CA GLN A 92 -6.50 10.75 -15.81
C GLN A 92 -5.97 9.97 -14.61
N PRO A 93 -5.02 9.04 -14.85
CA PRO A 93 -4.58 8.10 -13.83
C PRO A 93 -3.82 8.82 -12.70
N TYR A 94 -4.19 8.54 -11.46
CA TYR A 94 -3.57 9.09 -10.26
C TYR A 94 -3.20 8.02 -9.22
N PHE A 95 -3.89 6.88 -9.20
CA PHE A 95 -3.55 5.74 -8.35
C PHE A 95 -2.35 4.96 -8.89
N LYS A 96 -2.36 4.60 -10.18
CA LYS A 96 -1.26 3.82 -10.78
C LYS A 96 0.10 4.53 -10.65
N PRO A 97 0.25 5.82 -11.01
CA PRO A 97 1.55 6.49 -10.85
C PRO A 97 1.96 6.64 -9.38
N ALA A 98 1.01 6.87 -8.46
CA ALA A 98 1.31 6.94 -7.03
C ALA A 98 1.81 5.59 -6.47
N LEU A 99 1.23 4.48 -6.95
CA LEU A 99 1.67 3.13 -6.60
C LEU A 99 3.09 2.87 -7.10
N ASP A 100 3.34 3.09 -8.39
CA ASP A 100 4.63 2.80 -9.03
C ASP A 100 5.79 3.57 -8.40
N LYS A 101 5.53 4.80 -7.95
CA LYS A 101 6.50 5.66 -7.29
C LYS A 101 6.87 5.15 -5.90
N ASN A 102 5.90 4.72 -5.10
CA ASN A 102 6.11 4.45 -3.68
C ASN A 102 6.30 2.97 -3.35
N ILE A 103 5.82 2.03 -4.18
CA ILE A 103 5.95 0.58 -3.91
C ILE A 103 7.41 0.13 -3.78
N LYS A 104 8.33 0.83 -4.44
CA LYS A 104 9.78 0.57 -4.38
C LYS A 104 10.38 0.83 -2.99
N LYS A 105 9.74 1.67 -2.17
CA LYS A 105 10.19 1.99 -0.81
C LYS A 105 9.84 0.90 0.21
N LEU A 106 8.90 0.00 -0.11
CA LEU A 106 8.45 -1.04 0.80
C LEU A 106 9.57 -1.92 1.36
N PRO A 107 10.47 -2.52 0.55
CA PRO A 107 11.57 -3.32 1.10
C PRO A 107 12.52 -2.51 2.00
N GLU A 108 12.73 -1.23 1.71
CA GLU A 108 13.56 -0.34 2.54
C GLU A 108 12.88 -0.01 3.87
N GLY A 109 11.58 0.28 3.85
CA GLY A 109 10.79 0.53 5.06
C GLY A 109 10.73 -0.69 5.99
N ILE A 110 10.52 -1.89 5.44
CA ILE A 110 10.55 -3.13 6.23
C ILE A 110 11.92 -3.34 6.88
N LYS A 111 13.00 -3.07 6.13
CA LYS A 111 14.37 -3.19 6.65
C LYS A 111 14.66 -2.16 7.74
N ALA A 112 14.11 -0.95 7.64
CA ALA A 112 14.24 0.07 8.67
C ALA A 112 13.57 -0.35 9.99
N GLU A 113 12.37 -0.96 9.91
CA GLU A 113 11.61 -1.44 11.08
C GLU A 113 12.17 -2.72 11.72
N LEU A 114 13.06 -3.43 11.02
CA LEU A 114 13.72 -4.64 11.53
C LEU A 114 15.01 -4.37 12.32
N ARG A 115 15.60 -3.17 12.17
CA ARG A 115 16.79 -2.73 12.90
C ARG A 115 16.48 -2.50 14.37
#